data_AF-A0A086LEA6-F1
#
_entry.id   AF-A0A086LEA6-F1
#
_cell.length_a   1.000
_cell.length_b   1.000
_cell.length_c   1.000
_cell.angle_alpha   90.00
_cell.angle_beta   90.00
_cell.angle_gamma   90.00
#
_symmetry.space_group_name_H-M   'P 1'
#
loop_
_entity.id
_entity.type
_entity.pdbx_description
1 polymer ?
#
loop_
_entity_poly.entity_id
_entity_poly.type
_entity_poly.pdbx_seq_one_letter_code
_entity_poly.pdbx_strand_id
1 'polypeptide(L)' 'MVLLKVLRKTKQKEKELRLLMLGLDNAGKTTIVKRINGDDWDTVSPTLGFSISTFAFQG' A
#
# COMPACT_ATOMS: atom_id res chain seq x y z
N MET A 1 26.91 5.07 -14.56
CA MET A 1 25.56 5.21 -15.18
C MET A 1 24.86 3.90 -15.52
N VAL A 2 25.56 2.79 -15.84
CA VAL A 2 24.93 1.53 -16.28
C VAL A 2 24.03 0.91 -15.20
N LEU A 3 24.49 0.82 -13.94
CA LEU A 3 23.73 0.23 -12.83
C LEU A 3 22.38 0.93 -12.60
N LEU A 4 22.36 2.27 -12.58
CA LEU A 4 21.13 3.04 -12.39
C LEU A 4 20.12 2.79 -13.52
N LYS A 5 20.62 2.58 -14.75
CA LYS A 5 19.78 2.25 -15.91
C LYS A 5 19.15 0.86 -15.78
N VAL A 6 19.92 -0.12 -15.27
CA VAL A 6 19.43 -1.47 -14.99
C VAL A 6 18.36 -1.42 -13.90
N LEU A 7 18.63 -0.76 -12.77
CA LEU A 7 17.67 -0.62 -11.66
C LEU A 7 16.36 0.02 -12.10
N ARG A 8 16.42 1.09 -12.90
CA ARG A 8 15.21 1.75 -13.46
C ARG A 8 14.41 0.82 -14.39
N LYS A 9 15.09 0.06 -15.26
CA LYS A 9 14.43 -0.91 -16.14
C LYS A 9 13.77 -2.05 -15.35
N THR A 10 14.42 -2.55 -14.31
CA THR A 10 13.85 -3.60 -13.45
C THR A 10 12.59 -3.08 -12.74
N LYS A 11 12.65 -1.90 -12.12
CA LYS A 11 11.48 -1.26 -11.50
C LYS A 11 10.31 -1.04 -12.47
N GLN A 12 10.60 -0.63 -13.72
CA GLN A 12 9.56 -0.46 -14.73
C GLN A 12 8.88 -1.77 -15.12
N LYS A 13 9.62 -2.90 -15.12
CA LYS A 13 9.05 -4.23 -15.40
C LYS A 13 8.16 -4.74 -14.26
N GLU A 14 8.48 -4.41 -13.02
CA GLU A 14 7.74 -4.85 -11.82
C GLU A 14 6.33 -4.26 -11.73
N LYS A 15 6.04 -3.15 -12.44
CA LYS A 15 4.74 -2.45 -12.42
C LYS A 15 4.21 -2.19 -10.99
N GLU A 16 5.13 -1.96 -10.05
CA GLU A 16 4.80 -1.67 -8.65
C GLU A 16 4.16 -0.28 -8.54
N LEU A 17 3.00 -0.22 -7.87
CA LEU A 17 2.28 1.02 -7.58
C LEU A 17 2.37 1.32 -6.09
N ARG A 18 2.79 2.53 -5.75
CA ARG A 18 2.84 3.01 -4.35
C ARG A 18 1.74 4.02 -4.13
N LEU A 19 0.80 3.68 -3.26
CA LEU A 19 -0.36 4.50 -2.93
C LEU A 19 -0.20 5.02 -1.50
N LEU A 20 -0.41 6.33 -1.32
CA LEU A 20 -0.46 6.98 -0.01
C LEU A 20 -1.91 7.34 0.29
N MET A 21 -2.48 6.75 1.34
CA MET A 21 -3.85 7.06 1.79
C MET A 21 -3.82 8.16 2.84
N LEU A 22 -4.44 9.29 2.53
CA LEU A 22 -4.59 10.45 3.43
C LEU A 22 -6.08 10.70 3.72
N GLY A 23 -6.35 11.41 4.82
CA GLY A 23 -7.70 11.76 5.26
C GLY A 23 -7.73 12.06 6.76
N LEU A 24 -8.83 12.63 7.24
CA LEU A 24 -9.02 12.92 8.67
C LEU A 24 -8.96 11.64 9.52
N ASP A 25 -8.71 11.82 10.81
CA ASP A 25 -8.87 10.76 11.79
C ASP A 25 -10.26 10.11 11.67
N ASN A 26 -10.31 8.80 11.89
CA ASN A 26 -11.52 7.99 11.77
C ASN A 26 -12.24 7.99 10.39
N ALA A 27 -11.63 8.52 9.32
CA ALA A 27 -12.20 8.46 7.96
C ALA A 27 -12.28 7.03 7.34
N GLY A 28 -11.99 5.98 8.12
CA GLY A 28 -12.05 4.59 7.66
C GLY A 28 -10.84 4.10 6.85
N LYS A 29 -9.72 4.85 6.85
CA LYS A 29 -8.50 4.50 6.09
C LYS A 29 -8.03 3.06 6.36
N THR A 30 -7.83 2.71 7.63
CA THR A 30 -7.37 1.38 8.04
C THR A 30 -8.40 0.29 7.73
N THR A 31 -9.69 0.59 7.86
CA THR A 31 -10.78 -0.35 7.56
C THR A 31 -10.79 -0.73 6.08
N ILE A 32 -10.60 0.23 5.17
CA ILE A 32 -10.54 -0.04 3.72
C ILE A 32 -9.32 -0.91 3.39
N VAL A 33 -8.15 -0.60 3.94
CA VAL A 33 -6.92 -1.39 3.72
C VAL A 33 -7.11 -2.83 4.18
N LYS A 34 -7.61 -3.04 5.41
CA LYS A 34 -7.90 -4.39 5.95
C LYS A 34 -8.92 -5.15 5.10
N ARG A 35 -9.99 -4.47 4.68
CA ARG A 35 -11.03 -5.08 3.84
C ARG A 35 -10.50 -5.53 2.48
N ILE A 36 -9.63 -4.74 1.84
CA ILE A 36 -8.99 -5.13 0.57
C ILE A 36 -8.06 -6.33 0.79
N ASN A 37 -7.39 -6.42 1.94
CA ASN A 37 -6.51 -7.53 2.27
C ASN A 37 -7.26 -8.81 2.68
N GLY A 38 -8.56 -8.73 2.95
CA GLY A 38 -9.34 -9.83 3.51
C GLY A 38 -9.07 -10.07 5.01
N ASP A 39 -8.46 -9.11 5.70
CA ASP A 39 -8.24 -9.17 7.14
C ASP A 39 -9.54 -8.88 7.91
N ASP A 40 -9.60 -9.32 9.18
CA ASP A 40 -10.67 -8.93 10.09
C ASP A 40 -10.69 -7.41 10.31
N TRP A 41 -11.86 -6.82 10.06
CA TRP A 41 -12.14 -5.39 10.12
C TRP A 41 -13.19 -5.03 11.18
N ASP A 42 -13.70 -5.99 11.96
CA ASP A 42 -14.67 -5.74 13.04
C ASP A 42 -14.06 -4.91 14.19
N THR A 43 -12.75 -5.08 14.42
CA THR A 43 -12.00 -4.27 15.39
C THR A 43 -10.84 -3.53 14.72
N VAL A 44 -10.95 -2.20 14.73
CA VAL A 44 -9.94 -1.28 14.19
C VAL A 44 -9.69 -0.16 15.19
N SER A 45 -8.48 -0.13 15.74
CA SER A 45 -8.01 0.97 16.59
C SER A 45 -7.48 2.14 15.74
N PRO A 46 -7.52 3.39 16.25
CA PRO A 46 -6.85 4.51 15.61
C PRO A 46 -5.37 4.22 15.37
N THR A 47 -4.91 4.46 14.14
CA THR A 47 -3.51 4.20 13.78
C THR A 47 -2.61 5.29 14.34
N LEU A 48 -1.58 4.90 15.08
CA LEU A 48 -0.46 5.77 15.44
C LEU A 48 0.63 5.64 14.38
N GLY A 49 1.02 6.76 13.76
CA GLY A 49 2.00 6.76 12.68
C GLY A 49 1.39 6.32 11.34
N PHE A 50 2.03 5.34 10.68
CA PHE A 50 1.59 4.80 9.39
C PHE A 50 1.73 3.28 9.34
N SER A 51 1.01 2.66 8.39
CA SER A 51 1.14 1.25 8.06
C SER A 51 1.47 1.10 6.58
N ILE A 52 2.21 0.04 6.23
CA ILE A 52 2.52 -0.32 4.84
C ILE A 52 1.96 -1.71 4.60
N SER A 53 1.11 -1.83 3.58
CA SER A 53 0.56 -3.09 3.10
C SER A 53 0.83 -3.21 1.60
N THR A 54 1.21 -4.41 1.17
CA THR A 54 1.50 -4.70 -0.24
C THR A 54 0.44 -5.64 -0.77
N PHE A 55 -0.19 -5.25 -1.87
CA PHE A 55 -1.23 -6.04 -2.53
C PHE A 55 -0.70 -6.60 -3.84
N ALA A 56 -0.88 -7.90 -4.06
CA ALA A 56 -0.66 -8.50 -5.37
C ALA A 56 -1.94 -8.36 -6.20
N PHE A 57 -1.89 -7.56 -7.26
CA PHE A 57 -2.97 -7.46 -8.23
C PHE A 57 -2.58 -8.19 -9.51
N GLN A 58 -3.29 -9.26 -9.84
CA GLN A 58 -3.20 -9.90 -11.14
C GLN A 58 -4.21 -9.20 -12.05
N GLY A 59 -3.70 -8.28 -12.87
CA GLY A 59 -4.51 -7.59 -13.87
C GLY A 59 -4.94 -8.50 -15.01
#